data_AF-A0A1F6EEK2-F1
#
_entry.id   AF-A0A1F6EEK2-F1
#
_cell.length_a   1.000
_cell.length_b   1.000
_cell.length_c   1.000
_cell.angle_alpha   90.00
_cell.angle_beta   90.00
_cell.angle_gamma   90.00
#
_symmetry.space_group_name_H-M   'P 1'
#
loop_
_entity.id
_entity.type
_entity.pdbx_description
1 polymer ?
#
loop_
_entity_poly.entity_id
_entity_poly.type
_entity_poly.pdbx_seq_one_letter_code
_entity_poly.pdbx_strand_id
1 'polypeptide(L)'
;MSADISKKYESWVTVIDEQAIRRLYSDISERLKGPSGDIPFDITFQVEYTDSSSSSTSNLDEVIGDDNAPGRKIESISIDGETKNYEEKVKINLGNQGITVGIKGPTRQWMYVTQSIIEDRIKGLKKFQLRQGYISLLIISVEILLLFFLKPLYENILPPLSYIDKNGDSQTGLGAWLLILIFIVFAFLTIAIINRLFPNTTFFLGREIEAYQSRVRLRSNLLWVVGIGSLLAISIQFILREVFNL
;
A
#
# COMPACT_ATOMS: atom_id res chain seq x y z
N MET A 1 -30.01 -19.82 20.02
CA MET A 1 -29.09 -18.67 20.17
C MET A 1 -28.08 -18.74 19.04
N SER A 2 -28.13 -17.83 18.06
CA SER A 2 -27.09 -17.73 17.03
C SER A 2 -25.85 -17.06 17.60
N ALA A 3 -24.68 -17.63 17.35
CA ALA A 3 -23.42 -16.98 17.68
C ALA A 3 -22.94 -16.11 16.49
N ASP A 4 -22.20 -15.06 16.80
CA ASP A 4 -21.62 -14.12 15.82
C ASP A 4 -20.15 -13.86 16.17
N ILE A 5 -19.28 -13.87 15.16
CA ILE A 5 -17.88 -13.50 15.25
C ILE A 5 -17.59 -12.45 14.18
N SER A 6 -17.07 -11.30 14.61
CA SER A 6 -16.54 -10.27 13.73
C SER A 6 -15.05 -10.06 13.97
N LYS A 7 -14.25 -10.07 12.91
CA LYS A 7 -12.81 -9.85 12.96
C LYS A 7 -12.39 -8.84 11.90
N LYS A 8 -11.61 -7.85 12.32
CA LYS A 8 -10.99 -6.86 11.43
C LYS A 8 -9.51 -7.20 11.25
N TYR A 9 -9.07 -7.24 10.00
CA TYR A 9 -7.68 -7.34 9.61
C TYR A 9 -7.23 -5.94 9.17
N GLU A 10 -6.24 -5.38 9.87
CA GLU A 10 -5.75 -4.02 9.60
C GLU A 10 -5.28 -3.83 8.15
N SER A 11 -5.39 -2.60 7.66
CA SER A 11 -5.18 -2.22 6.26
C SER A 11 -3.77 -2.56 5.79
N TRP A 12 -3.65 -3.68 5.08
CA TRP A 12 -2.54 -3.94 4.17
C TRP A 12 -2.96 -3.45 2.79
N VAL A 13 -2.00 -2.98 1.98
CA VAL A 13 -2.23 -2.88 0.53
C VAL A 13 -2.53 -4.29 0.07
N THR A 14 -3.81 -4.54 -0.21
CA THR A 14 -4.32 -5.86 -0.52
C THR A 14 -4.57 -5.85 -2.02
N VAL A 15 -3.65 -6.47 -2.76
CA VAL A 15 -3.88 -6.72 -4.17
C VAL A 15 -4.80 -7.93 -4.23
N ILE A 16 -6.06 -7.71 -4.59
CA ILE A 16 -7.04 -8.77 -4.74
C ILE A 16 -7.11 -9.10 -6.21
N ASP A 17 -6.51 -10.23 -6.59
CA ASP A 17 -6.68 -10.74 -7.94
C ASP A 17 -8.07 -11.37 -8.10
N GLU A 18 -8.50 -11.44 -9.36
CA GLU A 18 -9.75 -12.09 -9.73
C GLU A 18 -9.85 -13.51 -9.14
N GLN A 19 -8.75 -14.25 -9.19
CA GLN A 19 -8.69 -15.62 -8.71
C GLN A 19 -8.96 -15.70 -7.19
N ALA A 20 -8.51 -14.74 -6.40
CA ALA A 20 -8.77 -14.66 -4.98
C ALA A 20 -10.25 -14.42 -4.67
N ILE A 21 -10.92 -13.53 -5.43
CA ILE A 21 -12.37 -13.32 -5.27
C ILE A 21 -13.13 -14.59 -5.64
N ARG A 22 -12.78 -15.25 -6.76
CA ARG A 22 -13.39 -16.52 -7.17
C ARG A 22 -13.21 -17.62 -6.12
N ARG A 23 -12.04 -17.70 -5.49
CA ARG A 23 -11.78 -18.65 -4.38
C ARG A 23 -12.61 -18.33 -3.15
N LEU A 24 -12.66 -17.06 -2.72
CA LEU A 24 -13.50 -16.63 -1.60
C LEU A 24 -14.97 -16.96 -1.87
N TYR A 25 -15.48 -16.65 -3.06
CA TYR A 25 -16.84 -17.01 -3.47
C TYR A 25 -17.07 -18.53 -3.41
N SER A 26 -16.16 -19.33 -3.95
CA SER A 26 -16.25 -20.79 -3.93
C SER A 26 -16.29 -21.33 -2.50
N ASP A 27 -15.40 -20.85 -1.63
CA ASP A 27 -15.35 -21.29 -0.23
C ASP A 27 -16.62 -20.89 0.53
N ILE A 28 -17.15 -19.67 0.32
CA ILE A 28 -18.42 -19.23 0.92
C ILE A 28 -19.58 -20.09 0.40
N SER A 29 -19.66 -20.31 -0.91
CA SER A 29 -20.71 -21.11 -1.52
C SER A 29 -20.68 -22.55 -1.02
N GLU A 30 -19.51 -23.16 -0.91
CA GLU A 30 -19.34 -24.51 -0.37
C GLU A 30 -19.81 -24.60 1.09
N ARG A 31 -19.54 -23.57 1.90
CA ARG A 31 -19.96 -23.55 3.31
C ARG A 31 -21.47 -23.40 3.47
N LEU A 32 -22.09 -22.52 2.69
CA LEU A 32 -23.53 -22.25 2.76
C LEU A 32 -24.39 -23.38 2.17
N LYS A 33 -23.84 -24.18 1.23
CA LYS A 33 -24.50 -25.41 0.76
C LYS A 33 -24.70 -26.44 1.88
N GLY A 34 -23.85 -26.41 2.90
CA GLY A 34 -23.80 -27.41 3.95
C GLY A 34 -23.45 -28.81 3.42
N PRO A 35 -23.45 -29.84 4.29
CA PRO A 35 -23.11 -31.22 3.91
C PRO A 35 -24.11 -31.85 2.95
N SER A 36 -25.39 -31.44 3.05
CA SER A 36 -26.49 -32.03 2.29
C SER A 36 -26.70 -31.35 0.93
N GLY A 37 -26.18 -30.13 0.72
CA GLY A 37 -26.38 -29.38 -0.53
C GLY A 37 -27.78 -28.81 -0.76
N ASP A 38 -28.75 -29.16 0.09
CA ASP A 38 -30.17 -28.85 -0.10
C ASP A 38 -30.60 -27.49 0.45
N ILE A 39 -29.73 -26.80 1.20
CA ILE A 39 -30.08 -25.52 1.81
C ILE A 39 -29.96 -24.43 0.73
N PRO A 40 -31.06 -23.76 0.35
CA PRO A 40 -30.98 -22.65 -0.57
C PRO A 40 -30.27 -21.47 0.11
N PHE A 41 -29.33 -20.87 -0.60
CA PHE A 41 -28.54 -19.73 -0.15
C PHE A 41 -28.43 -18.71 -1.27
N ASP A 42 -28.24 -17.45 -0.89
CA ASP A 42 -28.05 -16.33 -1.80
C ASP A 42 -26.71 -15.67 -1.47
N ILE A 43 -25.93 -15.31 -2.51
CA ILE A 43 -24.69 -14.54 -2.37
C ILE A 43 -24.88 -13.25 -3.15
N THR A 44 -24.73 -12.13 -2.45
CA THR A 44 -24.84 -10.78 -3.02
C THR A 44 -23.49 -10.08 -2.88
N PHE A 45 -23.08 -9.42 -3.95
CA PHE A 45 -21.92 -8.56 -4.00
C PHE A 45 -22.37 -7.11 -3.98
N GLN A 46 -21.84 -6.32 -3.07
CA GLN A 46 -22.02 -4.88 -3.04
C GLN A 46 -20.68 -4.21 -3.35
N VAL A 47 -20.64 -3.41 -4.40
CA VAL A 47 -19.44 -2.69 -4.84
C VAL A 47 -19.63 -1.22 -4.51
N GLU A 48 -18.70 -0.63 -3.77
CA GLU A 48 -18.67 0.81 -3.49
C GLU A 48 -17.56 1.46 -4.31
N TYR A 49 -17.88 2.61 -4.90
CA TYR A 49 -16.97 3.34 -5.78
C TYR A 49 -16.48 4.63 -5.12
N THR A 50 -15.38 5.18 -5.64
CA THR A 50 -14.77 6.44 -5.16
C THR A 50 -15.68 7.67 -5.27
N ASP A 51 -16.71 7.62 -6.11
CA ASP A 51 -17.73 8.68 -6.25
C ASP A 51 -18.89 8.51 -5.25
N SER A 52 -18.75 7.63 -4.26
CA SER A 52 -19.77 7.24 -3.29
C SER A 52 -21.00 6.55 -3.89
N SER A 53 -20.99 6.21 -5.18
CA SER A 53 -22.00 5.33 -5.76
C SER A 53 -21.80 3.89 -5.26
N SER A 54 -22.86 3.10 -5.30
CA SER A 54 -22.79 1.66 -5.03
C SER A 54 -23.62 0.87 -6.04
N SER A 55 -23.19 -0.35 -6.31
CA SER A 55 -23.93 -1.33 -7.11
C SER A 55 -24.07 -2.62 -6.32
N SER A 56 -25.15 -3.36 -6.59
CA SER A 56 -25.41 -4.65 -5.97
C SER A 56 -25.75 -5.66 -7.06
N THR A 57 -25.12 -6.83 -7.02
CA THR A 57 -25.34 -7.91 -7.98
C THR A 57 -25.16 -9.27 -7.32
N SER A 58 -25.87 -10.29 -7.79
CA SER A 58 -25.62 -11.69 -7.41
C SER A 58 -24.62 -12.39 -8.34
N ASN A 59 -24.21 -11.71 -9.42
CA ASN A 59 -23.35 -12.27 -10.45
C ASN A 59 -21.89 -11.86 -10.21
N LEU A 60 -21.06 -12.84 -9.85
CA LEU A 60 -19.63 -12.61 -9.63
C LEU A 60 -18.92 -12.09 -10.89
N ASP A 61 -19.33 -12.53 -12.08
CA ASP A 61 -18.67 -12.13 -13.32
C ASP A 61 -18.94 -10.66 -13.68
N GLU A 62 -20.05 -10.08 -13.21
CA GLU A 62 -20.31 -8.63 -13.34
C GLU A 62 -19.35 -7.80 -12.48
N VAL A 63 -19.06 -8.28 -11.27
CA VAL A 63 -18.11 -7.61 -10.35
C VAL A 63 -16.69 -7.69 -10.90
N ILE A 64 -16.30 -8.85 -11.43
CA ILE A 64 -14.97 -9.07 -12.00
C ILE A 64 -14.79 -8.31 -13.32
N GLY A 65 -15.84 -8.27 -14.14
CA GLY A 65 -15.85 -7.57 -15.42
C GLY A 65 -15.95 -6.05 -15.30
N ASP A 66 -16.12 -5.50 -14.09
CA ASP A 66 -16.13 -4.06 -13.89
C ASP A 66 -14.73 -3.47 -14.14
N ASP A 67 -14.70 -2.57 -15.12
CA ASP A 67 -13.49 -2.19 -15.84
C ASP A 67 -12.66 -1.13 -15.09
N ASN A 68 -13.07 -0.74 -13.87
CA ASN A 68 -12.44 0.29 -13.03
C ASN A 68 -12.10 1.56 -13.81
N ALA A 69 -13.11 2.18 -14.42
CA ALA A 69 -12.94 3.32 -15.32
C ALA A 69 -12.26 4.53 -14.61
N PRO A 70 -11.47 5.36 -15.34
CA PRO A 70 -10.92 6.59 -14.78
C PRO A 70 -12.05 7.51 -14.26
N GLY A 71 -12.07 7.76 -12.95
CA GLY A 71 -13.09 8.56 -12.27
C GLY A 71 -14.13 7.76 -11.49
N ARG A 72 -14.26 6.45 -11.76
CA ARG A 72 -15.13 5.54 -11.02
C ARG A 72 -14.36 4.26 -10.68
N LYS A 73 -13.57 4.35 -9.62
CA LYS A 73 -12.74 3.25 -9.13
C LYS A 73 -13.48 2.51 -8.04
N ILE A 74 -13.34 1.20 -8.00
CA ILE A 74 -13.84 0.38 -6.89
C ILE A 74 -13.00 0.71 -5.64
N GLU A 75 -13.69 1.15 -4.60
CA GLU A 75 -13.12 1.43 -3.29
C GLU A 75 -13.28 0.24 -2.34
N SER A 76 -14.43 -0.44 -2.42
CA SER A 76 -14.69 -1.63 -1.62
C SER A 76 -15.60 -2.64 -2.33
N ILE A 77 -15.44 -3.91 -1.98
CA ILE A 77 -16.32 -5.01 -2.36
C ILE A 77 -16.75 -5.72 -1.09
N SER A 78 -18.06 -5.75 -0.84
CA SER A 78 -18.70 -6.58 0.17
C SER A 78 -19.25 -7.85 -0.48
N ILE A 79 -18.93 -8.99 0.09
CA ILE A 79 -19.50 -10.30 -0.27
C ILE A 79 -20.38 -10.70 0.90
N ASP A 80 -21.70 -10.73 0.69
CA ASP A 80 -22.67 -11.14 1.70
C ASP A 80 -23.36 -12.42 1.23
N GLY A 81 -23.05 -13.53 1.90
CA GLY A 81 -23.68 -14.82 1.66
C GLY A 81 -24.56 -15.22 2.83
N GLU A 82 -25.81 -15.59 2.56
CA GLU A 82 -26.76 -15.99 3.59
C GLU A 82 -27.66 -17.15 3.15
N THR A 83 -27.97 -18.04 4.08
CA THR A 83 -28.98 -19.09 3.87
C THR A 83 -30.38 -18.49 4.01
N LYS A 84 -31.39 -19.04 3.31
CA LYS A 84 -32.77 -18.50 3.36
C LYS A 84 -33.42 -18.54 4.75
N ASN A 85 -32.92 -19.36 5.67
CA ASN A 85 -33.36 -19.40 7.06
C ASN A 85 -32.64 -18.38 7.97
N TYR A 86 -31.68 -17.61 7.44
CA TYR A 86 -30.85 -16.60 8.14
C TYR A 86 -30.06 -17.14 9.34
N GLU A 87 -29.88 -18.46 9.41
CA GLU A 87 -29.09 -19.12 10.46
C GLU A 87 -27.59 -19.03 10.18
N GLU A 88 -27.21 -19.05 8.90
CA GLU A 88 -25.83 -18.95 8.43
C GLU A 88 -25.67 -17.67 7.60
N LYS A 89 -24.72 -16.82 8.00
CA LYS A 89 -24.36 -15.60 7.29
C LYS A 89 -22.86 -15.43 7.29
N VAL A 90 -22.29 -15.14 6.12
CA VAL A 90 -20.89 -14.81 5.95
C VAL A 90 -20.79 -13.48 5.21
N LYS A 91 -20.25 -12.48 5.88
CA LYS A 91 -20.02 -11.14 5.31
C LYS A 91 -18.53 -10.85 5.27
N ILE A 92 -18.00 -10.58 4.09
CA ILE A 92 -16.60 -10.18 3.89
C ILE A 92 -16.60 -8.80 3.23
N ASN A 93 -16.08 -7.79 3.92
CA ASN A 93 -15.83 -6.47 3.35
C ASN A 93 -14.35 -6.38 3.00
N LEU A 94 -14.06 -6.21 1.72
CA LEU A 94 -12.73 -5.99 1.16
C LEU A 94 -12.65 -4.52 0.77
N GLY A 95 -11.85 -3.70 1.46
CA GLY A 95 -11.79 -2.28 1.10
C GLY A 95 -10.54 -1.57 1.61
N ASN A 96 -10.52 -0.25 1.40
CA ASN A 96 -9.35 0.55 1.70
C ASN A 96 -8.96 0.54 3.18
N GLN A 97 -9.94 0.38 4.08
CA GLN A 97 -9.77 0.35 5.53
C GLN A 97 -9.35 -1.03 6.07
N GLY A 98 -9.04 -1.97 5.19
CA GLY A 98 -8.69 -3.36 5.50
C GLY A 98 -9.81 -4.34 5.19
N ILE A 99 -9.66 -5.56 5.70
CA ILE A 99 -10.61 -6.64 5.47
C ILE A 99 -11.40 -6.87 6.76
N THR A 100 -12.73 -6.85 6.66
CA THR A 100 -13.60 -7.18 7.79
C THR A 100 -14.37 -8.45 7.46
N VAL A 101 -14.36 -9.42 8.38
CA VAL A 101 -15.06 -10.70 8.23
C VAL A 101 -16.06 -10.80 9.37
N GLY A 102 -17.34 -10.93 9.04
CA GLY A 102 -18.44 -11.24 9.96
C GLY A 102 -19.01 -12.61 9.63
N ILE A 103 -19.12 -13.49 10.62
CA ILE A 103 -19.62 -14.85 10.45
C ILE A 103 -20.65 -15.12 11.55
N LYS A 104 -21.86 -15.49 11.13
CA LYS A 104 -22.95 -15.93 11.99
C LYS A 104 -23.32 -17.35 11.60
N GLY A 105 -23.53 -18.22 12.57
CA GLY A 105 -23.84 -19.62 12.28
C GLY A 105 -24.59 -20.35 13.40
N PRO A 106 -25.04 -21.58 13.13
CA PRO A 106 -25.83 -22.39 14.07
C PRO A 106 -24.99 -22.89 15.25
N THR A 107 -23.69 -23.13 15.03
CA THR A 107 -22.77 -23.64 16.06
C THR A 107 -21.45 -22.89 16.05
N ARG A 108 -20.80 -22.79 17.22
CA ARG A 108 -19.46 -22.22 17.34
C ARG A 108 -18.42 -22.98 16.50
N GLN A 109 -18.55 -24.30 16.43
CA GLN A 109 -17.63 -25.13 15.65
C GLN A 109 -17.69 -24.80 14.16
N TRP A 110 -18.89 -24.68 13.58
CA TRP A 110 -19.06 -24.26 12.19
C TRP A 110 -18.41 -22.89 11.95
N MET A 111 -18.67 -21.92 12.85
CA MET A 111 -18.13 -20.57 12.71
C MET A 111 -16.61 -20.54 12.74
N TYR A 112 -15.96 -21.27 13.66
CA TYR A 112 -14.50 -21.30 13.74
C TYR A 112 -13.86 -21.97 12.52
N VAL A 113 -14.48 -23.03 12.00
CA VAL A 113 -14.01 -23.68 10.76
C VAL A 113 -14.12 -22.72 9.58
N THR A 114 -15.27 -22.08 9.40
CA THR A 114 -15.50 -21.08 8.34
C THR A 114 -14.53 -19.91 8.48
N GLN A 115 -14.32 -19.42 9.69
CA GLN A 115 -13.35 -18.35 9.97
C GLN A 115 -11.93 -18.76 9.60
N SER A 116 -11.49 -19.96 9.97
CA SER A 116 -10.14 -20.43 9.66
C SER A 116 -9.89 -20.49 8.16
N ILE A 117 -10.86 -20.99 7.38
CA ILE A 117 -10.75 -21.11 5.93
C ILE A 117 -10.65 -19.73 5.29
N ILE A 118 -11.56 -18.81 5.66
CA ILE A 118 -11.55 -17.43 5.16
C ILE A 118 -10.25 -16.73 5.55
N GLU A 119 -9.79 -16.92 6.78
CA GLU A 119 -8.53 -16.35 7.26
C GLU A 119 -7.33 -16.86 6.48
N ASP A 120 -7.28 -18.14 6.15
CA ASP A 120 -6.21 -18.71 5.33
C ASP A 120 -6.21 -18.12 3.92
N ARG A 121 -7.39 -17.86 3.33
CA ARG A 121 -7.50 -17.12 2.07
C ARG A 121 -7.01 -15.69 2.18
N ILE A 122 -7.43 -14.97 3.22
CA ILE A 122 -7.01 -13.60 3.49
C ILE A 122 -5.49 -13.52 3.72
N LYS A 123 -4.90 -14.51 4.38
CA LYS A 123 -3.45 -14.62 4.55
C LYS A 123 -2.72 -14.84 3.23
N GLY A 124 -3.34 -15.60 2.32
CA GLY A 124 -2.82 -15.86 0.97
C GLY A 124 -2.94 -14.69 0.00
N LEU A 125 -3.73 -13.65 0.31
CA LEU A 125 -3.77 -12.42 -0.47
C LEU A 125 -2.38 -11.78 -0.49
N LYS A 126 -1.97 -11.26 -1.65
CA LYS A 126 -0.66 -10.60 -1.79
C LYS A 126 -0.64 -9.35 -0.93
N LYS A 127 0.10 -9.42 0.17
CA LYS A 127 0.37 -8.30 1.06
C LYS A 127 1.64 -7.62 0.61
N PHE A 128 1.56 -6.33 0.31
CA PHE A 128 2.75 -5.51 0.14
C PHE A 128 2.80 -4.46 1.24
N GLN A 129 3.85 -4.52 2.05
CA GLN A 129 4.11 -3.55 3.12
C GLN A 129 5.47 -2.89 2.88
N LEU A 130 5.54 -1.95 1.96
CA LEU A 130 6.50 -0.87 2.17
C LEU A 130 5.76 0.25 2.88
N ARG A 131 6.00 0.37 4.19
CA ARG A 131 5.57 1.55 4.93
C ARG A 131 6.24 2.74 4.23
N GLN A 132 5.46 3.63 3.63
CA GLN A 132 5.95 4.84 2.96
C GLN A 132 6.94 5.62 3.83
N GLY A 133 6.76 5.58 5.17
CA GLY A 133 7.69 6.15 6.13
C GLY A 133 9.13 5.65 5.97
N TYR A 134 9.35 4.34 5.76
CA TYR A 134 10.70 3.81 5.57
C TYR A 134 11.33 4.27 4.25
N ILE A 135 10.55 4.33 3.16
CA ILE A 135 11.04 4.84 1.87
C ILE A 135 11.41 6.31 2.01
N SER A 136 10.56 7.10 2.66
CA SER A 136 10.78 8.54 2.87
C SER A 136 12.03 8.77 3.72
N LEU A 137 12.21 8.01 4.80
CA LEU A 137 13.41 8.07 5.64
C LEU A 137 14.69 7.68 4.88
N LEU A 138 14.63 6.65 4.04
CA LEU A 138 15.78 6.23 3.21
C LEU A 138 16.14 7.32 2.21
N ILE A 139 15.16 7.93 1.55
CA ILE A 139 15.45 8.98 0.58
C ILE A 139 15.99 10.23 1.28
N ILE A 140 15.42 10.64 2.42
CA ILE A 140 15.94 11.75 3.22
C ILE A 140 17.39 11.48 3.67
N SER A 141 17.73 10.25 4.04
CA SER A 141 19.12 9.92 4.42
C SER A 141 20.08 10.00 3.24
N VAL A 142 19.65 9.60 2.04
CA VAL A 142 20.41 9.77 0.79
C VAL A 142 20.57 11.25 0.44
N GLU A 143 19.54 12.07 0.63
CA GLU A 143 19.62 13.52 0.39
C GLU A 143 20.61 14.20 1.35
N ILE A 144 20.59 13.85 2.64
CA ILE A 144 21.55 14.34 3.63
C ILE A 144 22.98 13.94 3.21
N LEU A 145 23.19 12.68 2.84
CA LEU A 145 24.48 12.19 2.37
C LEU A 145 24.96 12.98 1.13
N LEU A 146 24.05 13.24 0.19
CA LEU A 146 24.34 14.00 -1.03
C LEU A 146 24.71 15.46 -0.72
N LEU A 147 24.07 16.08 0.28
CA LEU A 147 24.48 17.40 0.78
C LEU A 147 25.91 17.39 1.34
N PHE A 148 26.33 16.34 2.05
CA PHE A 148 27.73 16.24 2.50
C PHE A 148 28.71 16.18 1.32
N PHE A 149 28.37 15.46 0.26
CA PHE A 149 29.21 15.35 -0.94
C PHE A 149 29.24 16.63 -1.79
N LEU A 150 28.16 17.40 -1.81
CA LEU A 150 28.08 18.66 -2.55
C LEU A 150 28.70 19.87 -1.83
N LYS A 151 29.26 19.66 -0.63
CA LYS A 151 29.93 20.71 0.17
C LYS A 151 30.86 21.64 -0.61
N PRO A 152 31.88 21.14 -1.33
CA PRO A 152 32.79 22.01 -2.05
C PRO A 152 32.09 22.84 -3.15
N LEU A 153 30.96 22.36 -3.66
CA LEU A 153 30.23 23.04 -4.71
C LEU A 153 29.43 24.22 -4.14
N TYR A 154 28.70 24.01 -3.05
CA TYR A 154 27.91 25.09 -2.47
C TYR A 154 28.72 26.09 -1.64
N GLU A 155 29.88 25.72 -1.08
CA GLU A 155 30.76 26.67 -0.38
C GLU A 155 31.28 27.78 -1.30
N ASN A 156 31.36 27.52 -2.60
CA ASN A 156 31.77 28.51 -3.60
C ASN A 156 30.62 29.40 -4.11
N ILE A 157 29.37 28.99 -3.91
CA ILE A 157 28.18 29.65 -4.48
C ILE A 157 27.40 30.39 -3.39
N LEU A 158 27.26 29.79 -2.21
CA LEU A 158 26.49 30.34 -1.11
C LEU A 158 27.32 31.34 -0.29
N PRO A 159 26.67 32.28 0.40
CA PRO A 159 27.31 33.06 1.44
C PRO A 159 27.99 32.16 2.49
N PRO A 160 28.98 32.67 3.23
CA PRO A 160 29.65 31.88 4.26
C PRO A 160 28.63 31.24 5.23
N LEU A 161 28.83 29.95 5.50
CA LEU A 161 27.93 29.14 6.35
C LEU A 161 28.03 29.54 7.82
N SER A 162 29.16 30.10 8.23
CA SER A 162 29.39 30.69 9.54
C SER A 162 30.24 31.95 9.42
N TYR A 163 30.10 32.84 10.40
CA TYR A 163 30.99 33.98 10.59
C TYR A 163 31.39 34.07 12.04
N ILE A 164 32.58 34.61 12.30
CA ILE A 164 33.09 34.85 13.66
C ILE A 164 32.63 36.25 14.07
N ASP A 165 31.93 36.36 15.20
CA ASP A 165 31.51 37.64 15.72
C ASP A 165 32.65 38.38 16.46
N LYS A 166 32.36 39.57 17.00
CA LYS A 166 33.35 40.39 17.70
C LYS A 166 33.90 39.74 18.97
N ASN A 167 33.19 38.78 19.55
CA ASN A 167 33.58 38.06 20.75
C ASN A 167 34.40 36.79 20.43
N GLY A 168 34.55 36.46 19.14
CA GLY A 168 35.17 35.22 18.71
C GLY A 168 34.19 34.05 18.60
N ASP A 169 32.89 34.28 18.81
CA ASP A 169 31.88 33.22 18.75
C ASP A 169 31.46 32.95 17.29
N SER A 170 31.34 31.67 16.93
CA SER A 170 30.87 31.26 15.61
C SER A 170 29.35 31.41 15.54
N GLN A 171 28.88 32.32 14.70
CA GLN A 171 27.47 32.53 14.42
C GLN A 171 27.07 31.84 13.10
N THR A 172 25.84 31.34 13.02
CA THR A 172 25.30 30.72 11.80
C THR A 172 25.11 31.78 10.71
N GLY A 173 25.80 31.61 9.60
CA GLY A 173 25.74 32.50 8.44
C GLY A 173 24.44 32.34 7.65
N LEU A 174 24.12 33.36 6.85
CA LEU A 174 22.96 33.34 5.96
C LEU A 174 23.00 32.17 4.96
N GLY A 175 24.20 31.73 4.55
CA GLY A 175 24.37 30.57 3.68
C GLY A 175 23.84 29.28 4.28
N ALA A 176 24.02 29.07 5.59
CA ALA A 176 23.49 27.89 6.27
C ALA A 176 21.96 27.89 6.32
N TRP A 177 21.34 29.05 6.57
CA TRP A 177 19.88 29.19 6.52
C TRP A 177 19.30 28.93 5.13
N LEU A 178 19.95 29.44 4.07
CA LEU A 178 19.56 29.16 2.69
C LEU A 178 19.67 27.67 2.36
N LEU A 179 20.74 27.00 2.78
CA LEU A 179 20.95 25.58 2.57
C LEU A 179 19.85 24.74 3.26
N ILE A 180 19.53 25.08 4.52
CA ILE A 180 18.42 24.44 5.25
C ILE A 180 17.09 24.65 4.52
N LEU A 181 16.81 25.86 4.02
CA LEU A 181 15.58 26.14 3.28
C LEU A 181 15.49 25.31 1.99
N ILE A 182 16.58 25.25 1.21
CA ILE A 182 16.66 24.44 -0.01
C ILE A 182 16.40 22.97 0.32
N PHE A 183 17.02 22.46 1.39
CA PHE A 183 16.82 21.07 1.83
C PHE A 183 15.36 20.80 2.22
N ILE A 184 14.71 21.70 2.96
CA ILE A 184 13.30 21.56 3.34
C ILE A 184 12.39 21.53 2.10
N VAL A 185 12.63 22.45 1.14
CA VAL A 185 11.87 22.49 -0.12
C VAL A 185 12.05 21.20 -0.91
N PHE A 186 13.29 20.71 -1.00
CA PHE A 186 13.62 19.48 -1.71
C PHE A 186 12.98 18.27 -1.04
N ALA A 187 13.10 18.12 0.28
CA ALA A 187 12.48 17.05 1.05
C ALA A 187 10.95 17.04 0.88
N PHE A 188 10.30 18.21 0.92
CA PHE A 188 8.86 18.32 0.69
C PHE A 188 8.48 17.88 -0.74
N LEU A 189 9.24 18.31 -1.73
CA LEU A 189 9.04 17.95 -3.14
C LEU A 189 9.23 16.45 -3.35
N THR A 190 10.24 15.86 -2.72
CA THR A 190 10.48 14.42 -2.71
C THR A 190 9.33 13.65 -2.06
N ILE A 191 8.85 14.08 -0.89
CA ILE A 191 7.68 13.47 -0.23
C ILE A 191 6.44 13.57 -1.12
N ALA A 192 6.21 14.71 -1.78
CA ALA A 192 5.10 14.88 -2.70
C ALA A 192 5.20 13.95 -3.92
N ILE A 193 6.40 13.80 -4.51
CA ILE A 193 6.66 12.84 -5.58
C ILE A 193 6.44 11.41 -5.11
N ILE A 194 6.90 11.05 -3.91
CA ILE A 194 6.67 9.72 -3.33
C ILE A 194 5.18 9.49 -3.12
N ASN A 195 4.45 10.42 -2.52
CA ASN A 195 3.00 10.24 -2.32
C ASN A 195 2.25 10.08 -3.65
N ARG A 196 2.72 10.75 -4.71
CA ARG A 196 2.14 10.65 -6.05
C ARG A 196 2.50 9.34 -6.76
N LEU A 197 3.75 8.89 -6.68
CA LEU A 197 4.22 7.64 -7.30
C LEU A 197 3.82 6.40 -6.49
N PHE A 198 3.59 6.59 -5.19
CA PHE A 198 3.28 5.57 -4.22
C PHE A 198 2.00 5.90 -3.47
N PRO A 199 0.84 6.05 -4.14
CA PRO A 199 -0.40 6.34 -3.43
C PRO A 199 -0.71 5.23 -2.41
N ASN A 200 -1.31 5.63 -1.28
CA ASN A 200 -1.74 4.72 -0.20
C ASN A 200 -2.99 3.90 -0.55
N THR A 201 -3.46 3.94 -1.80
CA THR A 201 -4.69 3.25 -2.20
C THR A 201 -4.48 1.74 -2.21
N THR A 202 -5.42 1.04 -1.57
CA THR A 202 -5.23 -0.26 -0.92
C THR A 202 -6.02 -1.38 -1.60
N PHE A 203 -6.81 -1.06 -2.64
CA PHE A 203 -7.61 -2.00 -3.41
C PHE A 203 -7.31 -1.87 -4.91
N PHE A 204 -6.95 -2.97 -5.55
CA PHE A 204 -6.72 -3.04 -7.00
C PHE A 204 -7.43 -4.27 -7.54
N LEU A 205 -8.24 -4.10 -8.60
CA LEU A 205 -8.92 -5.19 -9.31
C LEU A 205 -8.78 -5.01 -10.83
N GLY A 206 -8.69 -6.12 -11.56
CA GLY A 206 -8.64 -6.14 -13.03
C GLY A 206 -7.44 -5.40 -13.60
N ARG A 207 -7.66 -4.49 -14.56
CA ARG A 207 -6.61 -3.69 -15.24
C ARG A 207 -5.76 -2.87 -14.28
N GLU A 208 -6.30 -2.49 -13.13
CA GLU A 208 -5.52 -1.76 -12.12
C GLU A 208 -4.40 -2.59 -11.51
N ILE A 209 -4.51 -3.93 -11.53
CA ILE A 209 -3.44 -4.83 -11.10
C ILE A 209 -2.23 -4.68 -12.02
N GLU A 210 -2.43 -4.53 -13.33
CA GLU A 210 -1.33 -4.31 -14.29
C GLU A 210 -0.69 -2.93 -14.10
N ALA A 211 -1.51 -1.89 -13.92
CA ALA A 211 -1.04 -0.55 -13.57
C ALA A 211 -0.27 -0.56 -12.23
N TYR A 212 -0.70 -1.36 -11.27
CA TYR A 212 0.02 -1.55 -10.02
C TYR A 212 1.34 -2.30 -10.23
N GLN A 213 1.33 -3.42 -10.96
CA GLN A 213 2.54 -4.22 -11.22
C GLN A 213 3.59 -3.42 -12.02
N SER A 214 3.17 -2.63 -13.01
CA SER A 214 4.07 -1.73 -13.74
C SER A 214 4.68 -0.68 -12.81
N ARG A 215 3.90 -0.08 -11.90
CA ARG A 215 4.44 0.79 -10.85
C ARG A 215 5.41 0.05 -9.93
N VAL A 216 5.11 -1.17 -9.51
CA VAL A 216 6.03 -1.99 -8.69
C VAL A 216 7.35 -2.26 -9.42
N ARG A 217 7.31 -2.56 -10.72
CA ARG A 217 8.52 -2.72 -11.53
C ARG A 217 9.30 -1.42 -11.66
N LEU A 218 8.62 -0.29 -11.91
CA LEU A 218 9.25 1.03 -11.93
C LEU A 218 9.92 1.35 -10.60
N ARG A 219 9.30 1.01 -9.47
CA ARG A 219 9.89 1.18 -8.12
C ARG A 219 11.15 0.35 -7.95
N SER A 220 11.10 -0.92 -8.33
CA SER A 220 12.26 -1.81 -8.24
C SER A 220 13.41 -1.29 -9.11
N ASN A 221 13.11 -0.83 -10.33
CA ASN A 221 14.09 -0.26 -11.24
C ASN A 221 14.67 1.05 -10.71
N LEU A 222 13.84 1.96 -10.18
CA LEU A 222 14.32 3.21 -9.58
C LEU A 222 15.21 2.94 -8.37
N LEU A 223 14.83 2.02 -7.49
CA LEU A 223 15.66 1.64 -6.35
C LEU A 223 16.99 1.03 -6.80
N TRP A 224 16.98 0.20 -7.84
CA TRP A 224 18.21 -0.35 -8.43
C TRP A 224 19.10 0.73 -9.03
N VAL A 225 18.55 1.67 -9.79
CA VAL A 225 19.29 2.77 -10.41
C VAL A 225 19.88 3.69 -9.35
N VAL A 226 19.10 4.07 -8.34
CA VAL A 226 19.58 4.91 -7.23
C VAL A 226 20.63 4.17 -6.41
N GLY A 227 20.40 2.89 -6.10
CA GLY A 227 21.33 2.07 -5.32
C GLY A 227 22.67 1.85 -6.03
N ILE A 228 22.66 1.33 -7.26
CA ILE A 228 23.88 1.13 -8.07
C ILE A 228 24.54 2.47 -8.36
N GLY A 229 23.77 3.49 -8.75
CA GLY A 229 24.31 4.81 -9.06
C GLY A 229 25.06 5.41 -7.87
N SER A 230 24.50 5.29 -6.67
CA SER A 230 25.14 5.75 -5.44
C SER A 230 26.42 4.96 -5.13
N LEU A 231 26.39 3.62 -5.27
CA LEU A 231 27.57 2.77 -5.07
C LEU A 231 28.70 3.09 -6.06
N LEU A 232 28.36 3.28 -7.33
CA LEU A 232 29.33 3.65 -8.36
C LEU A 232 29.92 5.04 -8.08
N ALA A 233 29.11 6.01 -7.69
CA ALA A 233 29.58 7.35 -7.34
C ALA A 233 30.59 7.32 -6.18
N ILE A 234 30.27 6.60 -5.11
CA ILE A 234 31.16 6.42 -3.95
C ILE A 234 32.45 5.71 -4.39
N SER A 235 32.34 4.68 -5.22
CA SER A 235 33.50 3.90 -5.69
C SER A 235 34.43 4.74 -6.56
N ILE A 236 33.88 5.53 -7.49
CA ILE A 236 34.65 6.45 -8.35
C ILE A 236 35.35 7.49 -7.48
N GLN A 237 34.64 8.08 -6.51
CA GLN A 237 35.25 9.06 -5.62
C GLN A 237 36.40 8.46 -4.80
N PHE A 238 36.24 7.24 -4.30
CA PHE A 238 37.30 6.54 -3.57
C PHE A 238 38.54 6.33 -4.46
N ILE A 239 38.35 5.88 -5.70
CA ILE A 239 39.44 5.70 -6.67
C ILE A 239 40.11 7.04 -7.00
N LEU A 240 39.34 8.09 -7.26
CA LEU A 240 39.89 9.41 -7.56
C LEU A 240 40.72 9.94 -6.39
N ARG A 241 40.28 9.71 -5.15
CA ARG A 241 41.02 10.12 -3.95
C ARG A 241 42.38 9.43 -3.87
N GLU A 242 42.42 8.11 -4.07
CA GLU A 242 43.64 7.32 -3.99
C GLU A 242 44.62 7.65 -5.13
N VAL A 243 44.11 7.84 -6.35
CA VAL A 243 44.94 8.08 -7.54
C VAL A 243 45.54 9.49 -7.54
N PHE A 244 44.76 10.49 -7.11
CA PHE A 244 45.17 11.90 -7.17
C PHE A 244 45.71 12.45 -5.85
N ASN A 245 45.75 11.66 -4.76
CA ASN A 245 46.14 12.11 -3.42
C ASN A 245 45.38 13.38 -2.97
N LEU A 246 44.08 13.43 -3.27
CA LEU A 246 43.18 14.52 -2.88
C LEU A 246 42.64 14.37 -1.45
#